data_AF-A0A967HGD1-F1
#
_entry.id   AF-A0A967HGD1-F1
#
_cell.length_a   1.000
_cell.length_b   1.000
_cell.length_c   1.000
_cell.angle_alpha   90.00
_cell.angle_beta   90.00
_cell.angle_gamma   90.00
#
_symmetry.space_group_name_H-M   'P 1'
#
loop_
_entity.id
_entity.type
_entity.pdbx_description
1 polymer ?
#
loop_
_entity_poly.entity_id
_entity_poly.type
_entity_poly.pdbx_seq_one_letter_code
_entity_poly.pdbx_strand_id
1 'polypeptide(L)' 'DEIRRIILSDFPPIQEVNDYLALARGKLFRPTLVLLSSRVGEGGHDRAPTLGAVVELVHLATLVHDDAVDHSVL' A
#
# COMPACT_ATOMS: atom_id res chain seq x y z
N ASP A 1 -4.03 8.99 2.63
CA ASP A 1 -5.50 8.89 2.61
C ASP A 1 -6.00 7.67 1.86
N GLU A 2 -5.57 7.48 0.62
CA GLU A 2 -6.17 6.44 -0.22
C GLU A 2 -5.87 5.00 0.19
N ILE A 3 -4.66 4.73 0.68
CA ILE A 3 -4.31 3.45 1.31
C ILE A 3 -5.24 3.17 2.50
N ARG A 4 -5.42 4.16 3.38
CA ARG A 4 -6.29 4.03 4.57
C ARG A 4 -7.72 3.73 4.19
N ARG A 5 -8.25 4.41 3.16
CA ARG A 5 -9.60 4.19 2.63
C ARG A 5 -9.82 2.75 2.16
N ILE A 6 -8.81 2.16 1.51
CA ILE A 6 -8.91 0.80 0.95
C ILE A 6 -8.87 -0.28 2.04
N ILE A 7 -8.08 -0.07 3.11
CA ILE A 7 -7.87 -1.09 4.13
C ILE A 7 -8.87 -1.05 5.29
N LEU A 8 -9.83 -0.12 5.32
CA LEU A 8 -10.81 -0.05 6.41
C LEU A 8 -11.49 -1.41 6.62
N SER A 9 -11.51 -1.87 7.86
CA SER A 9 -12.15 -3.13 8.26
C SER A 9 -12.97 -2.93 9.53
N ASP A 10 -14.11 -3.60 9.60
CA ASP A 10 -14.97 -3.71 10.78
C ASP A 10 -14.57 -4.88 11.71
N PHE A 11 -13.55 -5.66 11.33
CA PHE A 11 -13.04 -6.77 12.12
C PHE A 11 -11.81 -6.35 12.93
N PRO A 12 -11.88 -6.35 14.28
CA PRO A 12 -10.82 -5.76 15.13
C PRO A 12 -9.40 -6.31 14.91
N PRO A 13 -9.19 -7.64 14.72
CA PRO A 13 -7.84 -8.16 14.45
C PRO A 13 -7.24 -7.65 13.14
N ILE A 14 -8.05 -7.47 12.09
CA ILE A 14 -7.56 -6.88 10.83
C ILE A 14 -7.24 -5.40 11.02
N GLN A 15 -8.03 -4.68 11.83
CA GLN A 15 -7.78 -3.28 12.11
C GLN A 15 -6.45 -3.06 12.84
N GLU A 16 -6.07 -3.94 13.77
CA GLU A 16 -4.77 -3.89 14.45
C GLU A 16 -3.60 -4.05 13.46
N VAL A 17 -3.70 -5.01 12.53
CA VAL A 17 -2.72 -5.19 11.46
C VAL A 17 -2.65 -3.96 10.57
N ASN A 18 -3.78 -3.39 10.19
CA ASN A 18 -3.85 -2.18 9.36
C ASN A 18 -3.20 -0.97 10.04
N ASP A 19 -3.41 -0.80 11.34
CA ASP A 19 -2.83 0.29 12.11
C ASP A 19 -1.31 0.11 12.24
N TYR A 20 -0.83 -1.12 12.43
CA TYR A 20 0.60 -1.45 12.37
C TYR A 20 1.21 -1.11 10.99
N LEU A 21 0.55 -1.52 9.90
CA LEU A 21 0.97 -1.19 8.53
C LEU A 21 0.96 0.32 8.25
N ALA A 22 0.03 1.06 8.85
CA ALA A 22 -0.02 2.52 8.71
C ALA A 22 1.15 3.23 9.42
N LEU A 23 1.77 2.60 10.40
CA LEU A 23 2.97 3.11 11.09
C LEU A 23 4.25 2.81 10.29
N ALA A 24 4.25 1.77 9.44
CA ALA A 24 5.35 1.44 8.54
C ALA A 24 5.47 2.51 7.45
N ARG A 25 6.22 3.59 7.74
CA ARG A 25 6.38 4.72 6.83
C ARG A 25 7.41 4.39 5.75
N GLY A 26 6.95 3.89 4.62
CA GLY A 26 7.75 3.75 3.40
C GLY A 26 8.06 5.09 2.73
N LYS A 27 9.02 5.10 1.81
CA LYS A 27 9.35 6.27 0.98
C LYS A 27 8.29 6.57 -0.09
N LEU A 28 7.28 5.70 -0.24
CA LEU A 28 6.19 5.79 -1.22
C LEU A 28 6.69 5.99 -2.66
N PHE A 29 7.83 5.38 -3.00
CA PHE A 29 8.40 5.47 -4.34
C PHE A 29 7.45 4.90 -5.40
N ARG A 30 6.81 3.76 -5.12
CA ARG A 30 5.92 3.09 -6.07
C ARG A 30 4.66 3.93 -6.37
N PRO A 31 3.90 4.44 -5.37
CA PRO A 31 2.82 5.41 -5.62
C PRO A 31 3.26 6.63 -6.41
N THR A 32 4.43 7.19 -6.07
CA THR A 32 4.96 8.39 -6.73
C THR A 32 5.20 8.13 -8.21
N LEU A 33 5.80 6.99 -8.56
CA LEU A 33 6.02 6.61 -9.95
C LEU A 33 4.69 6.42 -10.70
N VAL A 34 3.70 5.75 -10.10
CA VAL A 34 2.36 5.60 -10.72
C VAL A 34 1.73 6.96 -11.01
N LEU A 35 1.78 7.90 -10.05
CA LEU A 35 1.24 9.24 -10.22
C LEU A 35 1.98 10.02 -11.32
N LEU A 36 3.31 9.95 -11.37
CA LEU A 36 4.10 10.59 -12.42
C LEU A 36 3.81 9.99 -13.80
N SER A 37 3.74 8.66 -13.91
CA SER A 37 3.39 7.96 -15.14
C SER A 37 2.00 8.34 -15.64
N SER A 38 1.04 8.55 -14.73
CA SER A 38 -0.33 8.96 -15.11
C SER A 38 -0.42 10.35 -15.76
N ARG A 39 0.64 11.16 -15.66
CA ARG A 39 0.72 12.50 -16.25
C ARG A 39 1.38 12.52 -17.63
N VAL A 40 1.84 11.39 -18.14
CA VAL A 40 2.44 11.29 -19.48
C VAL A 40 1.34 11.27 -20.55
N GLY A 41 1.55 11.97 -21.67
CA GLY A 41 0.59 12.04 -22.77
C GLY A 41 -0.56 13.00 -22.50
N GLU A 42 -1.80 12.58 -22.78
CA GLU A 42 -3.00 13.39 -22.52
C GLU A 42 -3.26 13.61 -21.02
N GLY A 43 -2.57 12.86 -20.15
CA GLY A 43 -2.42 13.11 -18.72
C GLY A 43 -3.70 12.94 -17.88
N GLY A 44 -3.50 12.81 -16.57
CA GLY A 44 -4.55 13.04 -15.57
C GLY A 44 -5.64 11.96 -15.55
N HIS A 45 -5.29 10.76 -15.10
CA HIS A 45 -6.31 9.75 -14.82
C HIS A 45 -6.78 9.87 -13.37
N ASP A 46 -8.07 10.16 -13.15
CA ASP A 46 -8.67 10.30 -11.80
C ASP A 46 -8.45 9.08 -10.89
N ARG A 47 -8.18 7.92 -11.48
CA ARG A 47 -7.90 6.67 -10.77
C ARG A 47 -6.45 6.54 -10.31
N ALA A 48 -5.55 7.41 -10.74
CA ALA A 48 -4.11 7.30 -10.45
C ALA A 48 -3.79 7.28 -8.94
N PRO A 49 -4.43 8.08 -8.07
CA PRO A 49 -4.25 7.97 -6.62
C PRO A 49 -4.65 6.58 -6.09
N THR A 50 -5.80 6.06 -6.53
CA THR A 50 -6.28 4.72 -6.14
C THR A 50 -5.34 3.63 -6.64
N LEU A 51 -4.86 3.71 -7.88
CA LEU A 51 -3.90 2.76 -8.46
C LEU A 51 -2.56 2.80 -7.72
N GLY A 52 -2.08 4.00 -7.36
CA GLY A 52 -0.87 4.16 -6.55
C GLY A 52 -1.02 3.49 -5.18
N ALA A 53 -2.18 3.62 -4.54
CA ALA A 53 -2.49 2.95 -3.28
C ALA A 53 -2.55 1.43 -3.42
N VAL A 54 -3.17 0.91 -4.49
CA VAL A 54 -3.20 -0.54 -4.77
C VAL A 54 -1.79 -1.12 -4.95
N VAL A 55 -0.93 -0.44 -5.70
CA VAL A 55 0.46 -0.90 -5.90
C VAL A 55 1.23 -0.94 -4.59
N GLU A 56 1.07 0.06 -3.73
CA GLU A 56 1.72 0.04 -2.40
C GLU A 56 1.15 -1.02 -1.48
N LEU A 57 -0.16 -1.30 -1.55
CA LEU A 57 -0.76 -2.39 -0.76
C LEU A 57 -0.21 -3.76 -1.15
N VAL A 58 0.00 -4.01 -2.44
CA VAL A 58 0.66 -5.24 -2.91
C VAL A 58 2.10 -5.30 -2.38
N HIS A 59 2.83 -4.18 -2.38
CA HIS A 59 4.18 -4.10 -1.83
C HIS A 59 4.21 -4.37 -0.31
N LEU A 60 3.27 -3.79 0.45
CA LEU A 60 3.15 -4.05 1.89
C LEU A 60 2.80 -5.52 2.15
N ALA A 61 1.93 -6.12 1.36
CA ALA A 61 1.57 -7.53 1.48
C ALA A 61 2.77 -8.46 1.29
N THR A 62 3.66 -8.16 0.33
CA THR A 62 4.89 -8.95 0.16
C THR A 62 5.82 -8.79 1.35
N LEU A 63 6.01 -7.57 1.89
CA LEU A 63 6.84 -7.36 3.07
C LEU A 63 6.35 -8.15 4.30
N VAL A 64 5.04 -8.13 4.57
CA VAL A 64 4.48 -8.91 5.69
C VAL A 64 4.68 -10.41 5.50
N HIS A 65 4.51 -10.91 4.26
CA HIS A 65 4.75 -12.32 3.97
C HIS A 65 6.23 -12.68 4.10
N ASP A 66 7.13 -11.81 3.63
CA ASP A 66 8.58 -11.98 3.74
C ASP A 66 8.99 -12.01 5.23
N ASP A 67 8.53 -11.06 6.05
CA ASP A 67 8.79 -11.03 7.50
C ASP A 67 8.29 -12.31 8.19
N ALA A 68 7.08 -12.78 7.85
CA ALA A 68 6.52 -14.01 8.41
C ALA A 68 7.33 -15.25 8.02
N VAL A 69 7.82 -15.31 6.78
CA VAL A 69 8.68 -16.40 6.30
C VAL A 69 10.06 -16.34 6.94
N ASP A 70 10.68 -15.16 7.02
CA ASP A 70 12.01 -14.95 7.58
C ASP A 70 12.05 -15.24 9.10
N HIS A 71 10.96 -14.97 9.82
CA HIS A 71 10.82 -15.30 11.24
C HIS A 71 10.36 -16.75 11.50
N SER A 72 10.06 -17.55 10.46
CA SER A 72 9.65 -18.95 10.59
C SER A 72 10.79 -19.96 10.68
N VAL A 73 12.05 -19.52 10.51
CA VAL A 73 13.23 -20.40 10.49
C VAL A 73 13.84 -20.63 11.88
N LEU A 74 13.03 -20.54 12.94
CA LEU A 74 13.36 -20.97 14.31
C LEU A 74 12.49 -22.16 14.71
#